data_AF-A0A932PTT7-F1
#
_entry.id   AF-A0A932PTT7-F1
#
_cell.length_a   1.000
_cell.length_b   1.000
_cell.length_c   1.000
_cell.angle_alpha   90.00
_cell.angle_beta   90.00
_cell.angle_gamma   90.00
#
_symmetry.space_group_name_H-M   'P 1'
#
loop_
_entity.id
_entity.type
_entity.pdbx_description
1 polymer ?
#
loop_
_entity_poly.entity_id
_entity_poly.type
_entity_poly.pdbx_seq_one_letter_code
_entity_poly.pdbx_strand_id
1 'polypeptide(L)'
;MKRAIFFAFVALSANTLFANAPALDRQDRHVMEQASPRTVERMDRKEPLTLSDIIKLSQSGISDDAIIHYLKQSQTLYPLTQSQTRRMLDAGVSQRVLHAMLHREM
;
A
#
# COMPACT_ATOMS: atom_id res chain seq x y z
N MET A 1 18.68 -0.55 22.96
CA MET A 1 17.26 -0.76 23.29
C MET A 1 16.47 0.49 22.88
N LYS A 2 15.78 0.48 21.74
CA LYS A 2 14.91 1.58 21.29
C LYS A 2 13.61 0.98 20.74
N ARG A 3 12.50 1.55 21.21
CA ARG A 3 11.17 0.98 21.31
C ARG A 3 10.47 0.88 19.94
N ALA A 4 9.96 -0.30 19.60
CA ALA A 4 9.01 -0.49 18.51
C ALA A 4 7.61 -0.19 19.04
N ILE A 5 7.03 0.91 18.57
CA ILE A 5 5.63 1.25 18.84
C ILE A 5 4.80 0.50 17.79
N PHE A 6 4.32 -0.69 18.15
CA PHE A 6 3.31 -1.42 17.39
C PHE A 6 1.94 -0.96 17.88
N PHE A 7 1.27 -0.09 17.12
CA PHE A 7 -0.17 0.12 17.29
C PHE A 7 -0.89 -1.06 16.62
N ALA A 8 -1.14 -2.11 17.39
CA ALA A 8 -2.06 -3.16 17.01
C ALA A 8 -3.50 -2.68 17.27
N PHE A 9 -4.22 -2.33 16.20
CA PHE A 9 -5.67 -2.20 16.27
C PHE A 9 -6.27 -3.51 15.76
N VAL A 10 -6.62 -4.40 16.68
CA VAL A 10 -7.39 -5.61 16.38
C VAL A 10 -8.83 -5.18 16.14
N ALA A 11 -9.30 -5.26 14.89
CA ALA A 11 -10.71 -5.17 14.56
C ALA A 11 -11.26 -6.59 14.31
N LEU A 12 -12.12 -7.02 15.22
CA LEU A 12 -12.96 -8.20 15.14
C LEU A 12 -14.14 -7.91 14.20
N SER A 13 -14.31 -8.65 13.10
CA SER A 13 -15.59 -9.29 12.70
C SER A 13 -15.65 -9.74 11.22
N ALA A 14 -16.20 -10.95 11.05
CA ALA A 14 -17.12 -11.41 10.01
C ALA A 14 -16.75 -11.29 8.51
N ASN A 15 -16.31 -12.43 7.97
CA ASN A 15 -16.77 -13.07 6.73
C ASN A 15 -17.66 -12.23 5.78
N THR A 16 -17.05 -11.65 4.73
CA THR A 16 -17.75 -11.33 3.48
C THR A 16 -16.89 -11.75 2.29
N LEU A 17 -17.21 -12.91 1.72
CA LEU A 17 -16.82 -13.33 0.38
C LEU A 17 -17.53 -12.43 -0.64
N PHE A 18 -16.94 -11.31 -1.05
CA PHE A 18 -17.25 -10.70 -2.35
C PHE A 18 -16.02 -10.03 -2.94
N ALA A 19 -15.55 -10.63 -4.03
CA ALA A 19 -14.53 -10.10 -4.91
C ALA A 19 -15.00 -8.79 -5.55
N ASN A 20 -14.54 -7.67 -4.99
CA ASN A 20 -14.38 -6.38 -5.66
C ASN A 20 -13.27 -5.66 -4.88
N ALA A 21 -12.04 -5.65 -5.39
CA ALA A 21 -10.96 -4.88 -4.76
C ALA A 21 -11.38 -3.40 -4.76
N PRO A 22 -11.67 -2.78 -3.61
CA PRO A 22 -12.16 -1.42 -3.61
C PRO A 22 -10.99 -0.47 -3.88
N ALA A 23 -11.24 0.53 -4.71
CA ALA A 23 -10.47 1.75 -4.67
C ALA A 23 -10.39 2.27 -3.22
N LEU A 24 -9.31 2.98 -2.88
CA LEU A 24 -9.10 3.56 -1.56
C LEU A 24 -10.40 4.19 -1.03
N ASP A 25 -10.97 3.64 0.04
CA ASP A 25 -12.27 4.08 0.53
C ASP A 25 -12.16 5.43 1.26
N ARG A 26 -13.29 6.01 1.68
CA ARG A 26 -13.28 7.33 2.35
C ARG A 26 -12.53 7.32 3.69
N GLN A 27 -12.55 6.22 4.43
CA GLN A 27 -11.87 6.11 5.71
C GLN A 27 -10.36 5.98 5.51
N ASP A 28 -9.96 5.07 4.62
CA ASP A 28 -8.57 4.87 4.21
C ASP A 28 -7.95 6.15 3.65
N ARG A 29 -8.72 6.90 2.86
CA ARG A 29 -8.32 8.20 2.35
C ARG A 29 -8.06 9.19 3.47
N HIS A 30 -8.94 9.31 4.46
CA HIS A 30 -8.72 10.22 5.58
C HIS A 30 -7.48 9.84 6.41
N VAL A 31 -7.25 8.54 6.63
CA VAL A 31 -6.02 8.07 7.28
C VAL A 31 -4.80 8.49 6.46
N MET A 32 -4.85 8.32 5.14
CA MET A 32 -3.74 8.73 4.28
C MET A 32 -3.56 10.24 4.15
N GLU A 33 -4.63 11.02 4.17
CA GLU A 33 -4.55 12.48 4.18
C GLU A 33 -3.82 12.97 5.42
N GLN A 34 -4.02 12.32 6.56
CA GLN A 34 -3.32 12.63 7.81
C GLN A 34 -1.86 12.13 7.80
N ALA A 35 -1.63 10.90 7.30
CA ALA A 35 -0.30 10.29 7.33
C ALA A 35 0.64 10.81 6.23
N SER A 36 0.09 11.08 5.04
CA SER A 36 0.86 11.53 3.88
C SER A 36 -0.05 12.22 2.83
N PRO A 37 -0.35 13.53 3.02
CA PRO A 37 -1.15 14.30 2.07
C PRO A 37 -0.61 14.23 0.64
N ARG A 38 0.72 14.20 0.50
CA ARG A 38 1.40 14.11 -0.80
C ARG A 38 1.13 12.78 -1.52
N THR A 39 0.97 11.69 -0.78
CA THR A 39 0.64 10.38 -1.37
C THR A 39 -0.77 10.42 -1.94
N VAL A 40 -1.72 10.99 -1.20
CA VAL A 40 -3.10 11.17 -1.65
C VAL A 40 -3.17 12.06 -2.90
N GLU A 41 -2.44 13.18 -2.89
CA GLU A 41 -2.38 14.08 -4.05
C GLU A 41 -1.86 13.38 -5.31
N ARG A 42 -0.82 12.53 -5.18
CA ARG A 42 -0.33 11.70 -6.29
C ARG A 42 -1.40 10.74 -6.80
N MET A 43 -2.14 10.11 -5.89
CA MET A 43 -3.22 9.20 -6.23
C MET A 43 -4.34 9.91 -6.99
N ASP A 44 -4.72 11.10 -6.54
CA ASP A 44 -5.78 11.90 -7.17
C ASP A 44 -5.36 12.39 -8.57
N ARG A 45 -4.07 12.71 -8.74
CA ARG A 45 -3.48 13.05 -10.04
C ARG A 45 -3.18 11.84 -10.93
N LYS A 46 -3.44 10.62 -10.44
CA LYS A 46 -3.09 9.35 -11.11
C LYS A 46 -1.59 9.27 -11.46
N GLU A 47 -0.75 9.89 -10.65
CA GLU A 47 0.70 9.87 -10.84
C GLU A 47 1.29 8.54 -10.34
N PRO A 48 2.45 8.13 -10.89
CA PRO A 48 3.22 7.04 -10.31
C PRO A 48 3.51 7.27 -8.82
N LEU A 49 3.17 6.28 -7.98
CA LEU A 49 3.58 6.29 -6.57
C LEU A 49 5.06 6.01 -6.45
N THR A 50 5.73 6.66 -5.52
CA THR A 50 7.13 6.32 -5.20
C THR A 50 7.19 5.10 -4.27
N LEU A 51 8.37 4.49 -4.12
CA LEU A 51 8.57 3.41 -3.17
C LEU A 51 8.21 3.83 -1.73
N SER A 52 8.50 5.08 -1.37
CA SER A 52 8.14 5.62 -0.06
C SER A 52 6.63 5.77 0.11
N ASP A 53 5.89 6.08 -0.95
CA ASP A 53 4.42 6.17 -0.90
C ASP A 53 3.81 4.79 -0.65
N ILE A 54 4.31 3.76 -1.33
CA ILE A 54 3.84 2.36 -1.16
C ILE A 54 4.12 1.85 0.25
N ILE A 55 5.29 2.16 0.81
CA ILE A 55 5.63 1.87 2.20
C ILE A 55 4.64 2.55 3.15
N LYS A 56 4.35 3.85 2.94
CA LYS A 56 3.42 4.59 3.78
C LYS A 56 1.99 4.06 3.71
N LEU A 57 1.51 3.68 2.53
CA LEU A 57 0.21 3.04 2.37
C LEU A 57 0.15 1.76 3.22
N SER A 58 1.16 0.90 3.10
CA SER A 58 1.22 -0.35 3.86
C SER A 58 1.29 -0.09 5.38
N GLN A 59 2.10 0.88 5.81
CA GLN A 59 2.24 1.26 7.22
C GLN A 59 1.00 1.92 7.81
N SER A 60 0.19 2.57 6.97
CA SER A 60 -1.05 3.21 7.40
C SER A 60 -2.23 2.23 7.46
N GLY A 61 -1.97 0.94 7.23
CA GLY A 61 -2.99 -0.11 7.29
C GLY A 61 -3.87 -0.20 6.04
N ILE A 62 -3.48 0.48 4.95
CA ILE A 62 -4.20 0.38 3.68
C ILE A 62 -4.07 -1.05 3.15
N SER A 63 -5.20 -1.61 2.70
CA SER A 63 -5.25 -2.98 2.22
C SER A 63 -4.32 -3.20 1.00
N ASP A 64 -3.69 -4.37 0.97
CA ASP A 64 -2.88 -4.83 -0.17
C ASP A 64 -3.65 -4.73 -1.48
N ASP A 65 -4.94 -5.09 -1.48
CA ASP A 65 -5.79 -5.08 -2.66
C ASP A 65 -6.01 -3.67 -3.21
N ALA A 66 -6.19 -2.66 -2.35
CA ALA A 66 -6.28 -1.26 -2.78
C ALA A 66 -4.96 -0.76 -3.37
N ILE A 67 -3.83 -1.11 -2.74
CA ILE A 67 -2.49 -0.75 -3.23
C ILE A 67 -2.23 -1.40 -4.60
N ILE A 68 -2.49 -2.71 -4.73
CA ILE A 68 -2.32 -3.47 -5.97
C ILE A 68 -3.22 -2.92 -7.07
N HIS A 69 -4.49 -2.62 -6.77
CA HIS A 69 -5.41 -2.00 -7.72
C HIS A 69 -4.85 -0.69 -8.27
N TYR A 70 -4.31 0.18 -7.40
CA TYR A 70 -3.68 1.42 -7.83
C TYR A 70 -2.44 1.16 -8.71
N LEU A 71 -1.57 0.24 -8.33
CA LEU A 71 -0.36 -0.11 -9.10
C LEU A 71 -0.72 -0.64 -10.50
N LYS A 72 -1.80 -1.42 -10.61
CA LYS A 72 -2.33 -1.89 -11.91
C LYS A 72 -2.85 -0.73 -12.76
N GLN A 73 -3.55 0.24 -12.15
CA GLN A 73 -4.11 1.40 -12.85
C GLN A 73 -3.06 2.41 -13.30
N SER A 74 -2.02 2.66 -12.50
CA SER A 74 -0.97 3.64 -12.83
C SER A 74 -0.01 3.15 -13.92
N GLN A 75 -0.06 1.85 -14.25
CA GLN A 75 0.75 1.23 -15.29
C GLN A 75 2.27 1.52 -15.17
N THR A 76 2.75 1.79 -13.96
CA THR A 76 4.15 2.16 -13.72
C THR A 76 5.03 0.92 -13.58
N LEU A 77 6.21 0.92 -14.23
CA LEU A 77 7.24 -0.08 -14.00
C LEU A 77 8.17 0.36 -12.88
N TYR A 78 8.41 -0.55 -11.93
CA TYR A 78 9.30 -0.31 -10.80
C TYR A 78 10.56 -1.17 -10.94
N PRO A 79 11.72 -0.58 -11.29
CA PRO A 79 12.99 -1.30 -11.36
C PRO A 79 13.52 -1.55 -9.93
N LEU A 80 12.89 -2.47 -9.22
CA LEU A 80 13.25 -2.80 -7.84
C LEU A 80 14.57 -3.57 -7.81
N THR A 81 15.55 -3.02 -7.11
CA THR A 81 16.76 -3.77 -6.74
C THR A 81 16.49 -4.68 -5.54
N GLN A 82 17.32 -5.69 -5.35
CA GLN A 82 17.18 -6.61 -4.21
C GLN A 82 17.22 -5.88 -2.84
N SER A 83 18.00 -4.79 -2.74
CA SER A 83 18.06 -3.99 -1.51
C SER A 83 16.78 -3.16 -1.30
N GLN A 84 16.14 -2.69 -2.37
CA GLN A 84 14.83 -2.03 -2.29
C GLN A 84 13.73 -3.00 -1.89
N THR A 85 13.69 -4.19 -2.50
CA THR A 85 12.72 -5.24 -2.13
C THR A 85 12.82 -5.61 -0.65
N ARG A 86 14.04 -5.84 -0.13
CA ARG A 86 14.25 -6.09 1.30
C ARG A 86 13.76 -4.94 2.17
N ARG A 87 14.13 -3.69 1.85
CA ARG A 87 13.68 -2.52 2.61
C ARG A 87 12.16 -2.39 2.66
N MET A 88 11.47 -2.73 1.58
CA MET A 88 10.01 -2.69 1.53
C MET A 88 9.38 -3.78 2.41
N LEU A 89 9.91 -5.01 2.38
CA LEU A 89 9.49 -6.09 3.28
C LEU A 89 9.72 -5.71 4.75
N ASP A 90 10.91 -5.21 5.09
CA ASP A 90 11.27 -4.80 6.45
C ASP A 90 10.40 -3.65 6.95
N ALA A 91 9.91 -2.80 6.04
CA ALA A 91 9.02 -1.68 6.34
C ALA A 91 7.54 -2.09 6.45
N GLY A 92 7.20 -3.35 6.21
CA GLY A 92 5.84 -3.89 6.34
C GLY A 92 5.06 -4.00 5.03
N VAL A 93 5.69 -3.78 3.88
CA VAL A 93 5.04 -4.00 2.57
C VAL A 93 4.90 -5.50 2.33
N SER A 94 3.70 -5.94 1.97
CA SER A 94 3.44 -7.36 1.76
C SER A 94 4.12 -7.90 0.49
N GLN A 95 4.37 -9.22 0.49
CA GLN A 95 4.87 -9.90 -0.71
C GLN A 95 3.90 -9.81 -1.90
N ARG A 96 2.58 -9.69 -1.64
CA ARG A 96 1.57 -9.53 -2.71
C ARG A 96 1.74 -8.21 -3.44
N VAL A 97 1.94 -7.13 -2.69
CA VAL A 97 2.20 -5.79 -3.25
C VAL A 97 3.51 -5.78 -4.03
N LEU A 98 4.58 -6.34 -3.46
CA LEU A 98 5.87 -6.45 -4.15
C LEU A 98 5.79 -7.30 -5.42
N HIS A 99 5.04 -8.39 -5.39
CA HIS A 99 4.80 -9.21 -6.57
C HIS A 99 4.10 -8.40 -7.65
N ALA A 100 3.06 -7.63 -7.32
CA ALA A 100 2.35 -6.77 -8.28
C ALA A 100 3.22 -5.65 -8.86
N MET A 101 4.24 -5.19 -8.12
CA MET A 101 5.22 -4.23 -8.64
C MET A 101 6.19 -4.86 -9.65
N LEU A 102 6.52 -6.15 -9.47
CA LEU A 102 7.50 -6.88 -10.29
C LEU A 102 6.88 -7.59 -11.49
N HIS A 103 5.70 -8.19 -11.31
CA HIS A 103 5.00 -9.00 -12.31
C HIS A 103 3.65 -8.37 -12.61
N ARG A 104 3.50 -7.92 -13.86
CA ARG A 104 2.30 -7.20 -14.32
C ARG A 104 1.11 -8.11 -14.63
N GLU A 105 1.28 -9.44 -14.60
CA GLU A 105 0.27 -10.39 -15.06
C GLU A 105 -0.18 -11.31 -13.92
N MET A 106 -1.37 -11.03 -13.38
CA MET A 106 -2.27 -11.95 -12.68
C MET A 106 -3.69 -11.53 -13.03
#